data_AF-A0A0K9NKS9-F1
#
_entry.id   AF-A0A0K9NKS9-F1
#
_cell.length_a   1.000
_cell.length_b   1.000
_cell.length_c   1.000
_cell.angle_alpha   90.00
_cell.angle_beta   90.00
_cell.angle_gamma   90.00
#
_symmetry.space_group_name_H-M   'P 1'
#
loop_
_entity.id
_entity.type
_entity.pdbx_description
1 polymer ?
#
loop_
_entity_poly.entity_id
_entity_poly.type
_entity_poly.pdbx_seq_one_letter_code
_entity_poly.pdbx_strand_id
1 'polypeptide(L)'
;MRKLKFHEKKLLKKKLVNVLKQMDPRDPFRKERTDMLLEKLYSMGVIPTRKSLALCDKLSVSSFCRRRLASVLVKQKFVENLKMAITVIQQGHIRVGPDTVTDPAYLVTRNMEDFITWVDSSKIKRNLQVYNETLDDYDAMN
;
A
#
# COMPACT_ATOMS: atom_id res chain seq x y z
N MET A 1 -11.19 15.13 -8.12
CA MET A 1 -11.79 14.86 -6.78
C MET A 1 -10.99 13.97 -5.81
N ARG A 2 -10.09 13.04 -6.22
CA ARG A 2 -9.45 12.08 -5.27
C ARG A 2 -8.19 12.57 -4.52
N LYS A 3 -7.60 13.73 -4.87
CA LYS A 3 -6.49 14.34 -4.10
C LYS A 3 -6.93 14.82 -2.69
N LEU A 4 -8.21 15.18 -2.52
CA LEU A 4 -8.76 15.64 -1.24
C LEU A 4 -8.73 14.56 -0.14
N LYS A 5 -9.11 13.32 -0.45
CA LYS A 5 -9.19 12.24 0.56
C LYS A 5 -7.87 11.99 1.30
N PHE A 6 -6.73 12.14 0.63
CA PHE A 6 -5.41 11.95 1.26
C PHE A 6 -4.98 13.17 2.09
N HIS A 7 -5.33 14.37 1.64
CA HIS A 7 -5.12 15.58 2.40
C HIS A 7 -5.97 15.58 3.69
N GLU A 8 -7.23 15.18 3.59
CA GLU A 8 -8.14 14.99 4.73
C GLU A 8 -7.61 13.95 5.72
N LYS A 9 -7.17 12.78 5.24
CA LYS A 9 -6.55 11.76 6.10
C LYS A 9 -5.27 12.26 6.79
N LYS A 10 -4.45 13.07 6.12
CA LYS A 10 -3.27 13.70 6.74
C LYS A 10 -3.68 14.70 7.81
N LEU A 11 -4.65 15.56 7.49
CA LEU A 11 -5.13 16.61 8.40
C LEU A 11 -5.76 15.99 9.66
N LEU A 12 -6.57 14.95 9.49
CA LEU A 12 -7.19 14.21 10.59
C LEU A 12 -6.15 13.57 11.52
N LYS A 13 -5.10 12.97 10.96
CA LYS A 13 -4.01 12.38 11.75
C LYS A 13 -3.18 13.43 12.49
N LYS A 14 -2.88 14.57 11.85
CA LYS A 14 -2.18 15.68 12.51
C LYS A 14 -2.98 16.24 13.69
N LYS A 15 -4.31 16.40 13.52
CA LYS A 15 -5.20 16.82 14.59
C LYS A 15 -5.16 15.84 15.76
N LEU A 16 -5.29 14.54 15.48
CA LEU A 16 -5.25 13.50 16.52
C LEU A 16 -3.91 13.46 17.26
N VAL A 17 -2.79 13.55 16.54
CA VAL A 17 -1.44 13.58 17.14
C VAL A 17 -1.26 14.80 18.03
N ASN A 18 -1.77 15.97 17.63
CA ASN A 18 -1.70 17.17 18.45
C ASN A 18 -2.51 17.03 19.75
N VAL A 19 -3.71 16.47 19.67
CA VAL A 19 -4.53 16.19 20.87
C VAL A 19 -3.78 15.23 21.82
N LEU A 20 -3.24 14.12 21.30
CA LEU A 20 -2.49 13.15 22.10
C LEU A 20 -1.23 13.75 22.74
N LYS A 21 -0.60 14.74 22.11
CA LYS A 21 0.56 15.45 22.67
C LYS A 21 0.20 16.39 23.82
N GLN A 22 -1.00 16.94 23.82
CA GLN A 22 -1.50 17.85 24.85
C GLN A 22 -1.94 17.12 26.13
N MET A 23 -2.24 15.83 26.05
CA MET A 23 -2.62 15.01 27.21
C MET A 23 -1.41 14.69 28.11
N ASP A 24 -1.64 14.33 29.37
CA ASP A 24 -0.55 13.94 30.28
C ASP A 24 0.13 12.62 29.81
N PRO A 25 1.47 12.52 29.81
CA PRO A 25 2.19 11.30 29.41
C PRO A 25 1.88 10.05 30.24
N ARG A 26 1.41 10.20 31.49
CA ARG A 26 1.11 9.10 32.41
C ARG A 26 -0.31 8.56 32.23
N ASP A 27 -1.18 9.31 31.55
CA ASP A 27 -2.55 8.91 31.28
C ASP A 27 -2.60 7.57 30.51
N PRO A 28 -3.26 6.53 31.06
CA PRO A 28 -3.45 5.25 30.38
C PRO A 28 -4.10 5.36 29.00
N PHE A 29 -5.06 6.28 28.83
CA PHE A 29 -5.75 6.51 27.56
C PHE A 29 -4.79 7.03 26.50
N ARG A 30 -3.89 7.95 26.87
CA ARG A 30 -2.88 8.46 25.94
C ARG A 30 -1.98 7.33 25.43
N LYS A 31 -1.54 6.43 26.32
CA LYS A 31 -0.67 5.30 25.96
C LYS A 31 -1.38 4.36 24.99
N GLU A 32 -2.58 3.89 25.36
CA GLU A 32 -3.36 2.97 24.53
C GLU A 32 -3.63 3.56 23.13
N ARG A 33 -4.11 4.81 23.06
CA ARG A 33 -4.40 5.46 21.78
C ARG A 33 -3.16 5.73 20.95
N THR A 34 -2.03 6.05 21.60
CA THR A 34 -0.75 6.23 20.91
C THR A 34 -0.29 4.91 20.29
N ASP A 35 -0.37 3.81 21.03
CA ASP A 35 0.03 2.48 20.55
C ASP A 35 -0.87 2.03 19.39
N MET A 36 -2.19 2.17 19.52
CA MET A 36 -3.13 1.87 18.42
C MET A 36 -2.84 2.69 17.16
N LEU A 37 -2.54 3.98 17.31
CA LEU A 37 -2.22 4.84 16.18
C LEU A 37 -0.92 4.42 15.49
N LEU A 38 0.13 4.18 16.27
CA LEU A 38 1.44 3.77 15.77
C LEU A 38 1.36 2.38 15.10
N GLU A 39 0.63 1.44 15.68
CA GLU A 39 0.39 0.12 15.09
C GLU A 39 -0.30 0.24 13.74
N LYS A 40 -1.39 1.03 13.66
CA LYS A 40 -2.10 1.21 12.39
C LYS A 40 -1.21 1.85 11.32
N LEU A 41 -0.46 2.90 11.68
CA LEU A 41 0.46 3.58 10.76
C LEU A 41 1.60 2.68 10.28
N TYR A 42 2.12 1.83 11.16
CA TYR A 42 3.17 0.88 10.86
C TYR A 42 2.66 -0.24 9.94
N SER A 43 1.49 -0.82 10.25
CA SER A 43 0.81 -1.82 9.42
C SER A 43 0.50 -1.29 8.01
N MET A 44 0.10 -0.02 7.88
CA MET A 44 -0.08 0.64 6.58
C MET A 44 1.25 0.93 5.83
N GLY A 45 2.41 0.72 6.46
CA GLY A 45 3.71 0.94 5.84
C GLY A 45 4.14 2.41 5.73
N VAL A 46 3.47 3.33 6.42
CA VAL A 46 3.72 4.77 6.29
C VAL A 46 4.83 5.25 7.21
N ILE A 47 4.99 4.59 8.37
CA ILE A 47 6.12 4.80 9.30
C ILE A 47 7.00 3.55 9.36
N PRO A 48 8.33 3.69 9.51
CA PRO A 48 9.26 2.56 9.55
C PRO A 48 9.28 1.85 10.91
N THR A 49 8.96 2.53 12.01
CA THR A 49 9.00 1.97 13.37
C THR A 49 7.83 2.46 14.20
N ARG A 50 7.51 1.71 15.27
CA ARG A 50 6.42 2.00 16.22
C ARG A 50 6.87 2.74 17.48
N LYS A 51 8.12 3.22 17.52
CA LYS A 51 8.77 3.66 18.77
C LYS A 51 8.42 5.08 19.21
N SER A 52 8.04 5.97 18.29
CA SER A 52 7.91 7.39 18.63
C SER A 52 6.81 8.09 17.88
N LEU A 53 6.00 8.85 18.63
CA LEU A 53 4.98 9.74 18.10
C LEU A 53 5.57 10.91 17.30
N ALA A 54 6.85 11.27 17.52
CA ALA A 54 7.54 12.32 16.76
C ALA A 54 7.68 11.97 15.26
N LEU A 55 7.67 10.67 14.92
CA LEU A 55 7.64 10.23 13.51
C LEU A 55 6.38 10.72 12.79
N CYS A 56 5.28 10.92 13.52
CA CYS A 56 4.03 11.38 12.95
C CYS A 56 4.09 12.84 12.49
N ASP A 57 4.95 13.68 13.06
CA ASP A 57 5.12 15.07 12.62
C ASP A 57 5.79 15.16 11.26
N LYS A 58 6.73 14.24 11.01
CA LYS A 58 7.48 14.11 9.76
C LYS A 58 6.66 13.44 8.64
N LEU A 59 5.43 13.00 8.93
CA LEU A 59 4.58 12.35 7.92
C LEU A 59 4.11 13.34 6.85
N SER A 60 4.59 13.11 5.63
CA SER A 60 4.15 13.81 4.42
C SER A 60 3.04 13.03 3.70
N VAL A 61 2.29 13.72 2.82
CA VAL A 61 1.31 13.06 1.93
C VAL A 61 2.02 12.05 1.02
N SER A 62 3.26 12.34 0.64
CA SER A 62 4.09 11.50 -0.22
C SER A 62 4.34 10.11 0.39
N SER A 63 4.42 9.98 1.72
CA SER A 63 4.51 8.68 2.37
C SER A 63 3.26 7.80 2.13
N PHE A 64 2.07 8.39 2.03
CA PHE A 64 0.86 7.66 1.66
C PHE A 64 0.81 7.35 0.17
N CYS A 65 1.22 8.30 -0.69
CA CYS A 65 1.24 8.08 -2.14
C CYS A 65 2.16 6.92 -2.53
N ARG A 66 3.33 6.79 -1.86
CA ARG A 66 4.27 5.68 -2.06
C ARG A 66 3.71 4.30 -1.69
N ARG A 67 2.63 4.23 -0.90
CA ARG A 67 1.94 2.98 -0.51
C ARG A 67 0.76 2.63 -1.41
N ARG A 68 0.49 3.41 -2.45
CA ARG A 68 -0.52 3.06 -3.47
C ARG A 68 -0.01 1.90 -4.32
N LEU A 69 -0.91 1.01 -4.71
CA LEU A 69 -0.61 -0.18 -5.51
C LEU A 69 0.23 0.17 -6.74
N ALA A 70 -0.14 1.20 -7.50
CA ALA A 70 0.63 1.63 -8.67
C ALA A 70 2.09 2.00 -8.35
N SER A 71 2.34 2.68 -7.23
CA SER A 71 3.71 3.04 -6.81
C SER A 71 4.48 1.84 -6.25
N VAL A 72 3.78 0.92 -5.57
CA VAL A 72 4.37 -0.31 -5.05
C VAL A 72 4.80 -1.24 -6.19
N LEU A 73 3.99 -1.39 -7.24
CA LEU A 73 4.33 -2.22 -8.41
C LEU A 73 5.62 -1.77 -9.10
N VAL A 74 5.78 -0.45 -9.30
CA VAL A 74 7.01 0.11 -9.90
C VAL A 74 8.23 -0.16 -9.00
N LYS A 75 8.05 -0.06 -7.67
CA LYS A 75 9.10 -0.33 -6.70
C LYS A 75 9.51 -1.83 -6.70
N GLN A 76 8.54 -2.72 -6.79
CA GLN A 76 8.72 -4.18 -6.85
C GLN A 76 9.10 -4.69 -8.25
N LYS A 77 9.35 -3.80 -9.21
CA LYS A 77 9.79 -4.14 -10.58
C LYS A 77 8.81 -5.01 -11.38
N PHE A 78 7.52 -5.01 -11.01
CA PHE A 78 6.46 -5.61 -11.85
C PHE A 78 6.31 -4.87 -13.18
N VAL A 79 6.54 -3.56 -13.15
CA VAL A 79 6.48 -2.67 -14.32
C VAL A 79 7.55 -1.60 -14.18
N GLU A 80 8.02 -1.08 -15.30
CA GLU A 80 9.07 -0.04 -15.32
C GLU A 80 8.50 1.34 -14.99
N ASN A 81 7.29 1.64 -15.47
CA ASN A 81 6.73 2.98 -15.50
C ASN A 81 5.43 3.08 -14.70
N LEU A 82 5.22 4.22 -14.03
CA LEU A 82 4.00 4.46 -13.24
C LEU A 82 2.74 4.48 -14.11
N LYS A 83 2.82 5.03 -15.33
CA LYS A 83 1.70 5.04 -16.28
C LYS A 83 1.30 3.61 -16.64
N MET A 84 2.28 2.74 -16.89
CA MET A 84 2.05 1.33 -17.20
C MET A 84 1.42 0.62 -16.00
N ALA A 85 1.89 0.89 -14.77
CA ALA A 85 1.31 0.34 -13.55
C ALA A 85 -0.19 0.65 -13.45
N ILE A 86 -0.57 1.89 -13.73
CA ILE A 86 -1.97 2.32 -13.73
C ILE A 86 -2.79 1.54 -14.77
N THR A 87 -2.30 1.44 -16.00
CA THR A 87 -2.99 0.72 -17.08
C THR A 87 -3.19 -0.75 -16.74
N VAL A 88 -2.14 -1.43 -16.28
CA VAL A 88 -2.15 -2.86 -15.93
C VAL A 88 -3.11 -3.14 -14.77
N ILE A 89 -3.15 -2.27 -13.76
CA ILE A 89 -4.10 -2.38 -12.65
C ILE A 89 -5.54 -2.17 -13.16
N GLN A 90 -5.78 -1.13 -13.95
CA GLN A 90 -7.14 -0.82 -14.46
C GLN A 90 -7.69 -1.92 -15.36
N GLN A 91 -6.83 -2.60 -16.12
CA GLN A 91 -7.18 -3.77 -16.93
C GLN A 91 -7.43 -5.03 -16.08
N GLY A 92 -7.14 -5.01 -14.78
CA GLY A 92 -7.39 -6.13 -13.88
C GLY A 92 -6.35 -7.24 -13.94
N HIS A 93 -5.11 -6.94 -14.35
CA HIS A 93 -4.04 -7.94 -14.43
C HIS A 93 -3.35 -8.24 -13.09
N ILE A 94 -3.65 -7.47 -12.04
CA ILE A 94 -3.02 -7.55 -10.72
C ILE A 94 -4.04 -7.98 -9.68
N ARG A 95 -3.64 -8.93 -8.84
CA ARG A 95 -4.35 -9.29 -7.60
C ARG A 95 -3.49 -9.02 -6.38
N VAL A 96 -4.14 -8.82 -5.25
CA VAL A 96 -3.50 -8.71 -3.94
C VAL A 96 -4.13 -9.76 -3.04
N GLY A 97 -3.38 -10.83 -2.77
CA GLY A 97 -3.95 -12.04 -2.16
C GLY A 97 -4.98 -12.68 -3.12
N PRO A 98 -6.19 -13.03 -2.64
CA PRO A 98 -7.21 -13.67 -3.48
C PRO A 98 -7.93 -12.68 -4.42
N ASP A 99 -7.93 -11.39 -4.09
CA ASP A 99 -8.80 -10.42 -4.75
C ASP A 99 -8.09 -9.69 -5.90
N THR A 100 -8.75 -9.63 -7.06
CA THR A 100 -8.32 -8.81 -8.19
C THR A 100 -8.59 -7.33 -7.91
N VAL A 101 -7.57 -6.49 -8.03
CA VAL A 101 -7.67 -5.05 -7.71
C VAL A 101 -7.61 -4.22 -8.98
N THR A 102 -8.63 -3.40 -9.20
CA THR A 102 -8.73 -2.50 -10.37
C THR A 102 -8.51 -1.02 -10.04
N ASP A 103 -8.45 -0.63 -8.76
CA ASP A 103 -8.16 0.75 -8.35
C ASP A 103 -6.65 0.98 -8.15
N PRO A 104 -5.98 1.81 -8.98
CA PRO A 104 -4.57 2.13 -8.81
C PRO A 104 -4.25 2.86 -7.50
N ALA A 105 -5.24 3.49 -6.88
CA ALA A 105 -5.11 4.19 -5.61
C ALA A 105 -5.32 3.29 -4.39
N TYR A 106 -5.54 1.98 -4.58
CA TYR A 106 -5.60 0.99 -3.51
C TYR A 106 -4.35 1.08 -2.63
N LEU A 107 -4.54 1.13 -1.31
CA LEU A 107 -3.44 1.31 -0.36
C LEU A 107 -3.01 -0.05 0.18
N VAL A 108 -1.79 -0.46 -0.16
CA VAL A 108 -1.26 -1.77 0.21
C VAL A 108 -0.59 -1.69 1.58
N THR A 109 -1.06 -2.51 2.52
CA THR A 109 -0.43 -2.68 3.84
C THR A 109 0.90 -3.41 3.71
N ARG A 110 1.75 -3.40 4.75
CA ARG A 110 3.03 -4.14 4.71
C ARG A 110 2.79 -5.62 4.44
N ASN A 111 1.88 -6.23 5.20
CA ASN A 111 1.65 -7.68 5.12
C ASN A 111 1.06 -8.10 3.77
N MET A 112 0.31 -7.22 3.11
CA MET A 112 -0.30 -7.51 1.80
C MET A 112 0.66 -7.26 0.63
N GLU A 113 1.81 -6.62 0.87
CA GLU A 113 2.78 -6.32 -0.20
C GLU A 113 3.39 -7.59 -0.80
N ASP A 114 3.62 -8.61 0.02
CA ASP A 114 4.20 -9.89 -0.41
C ASP A 114 3.20 -10.76 -1.21
N PHE A 115 1.90 -10.47 -1.10
CA PHE A 115 0.84 -11.19 -1.80
C PHE A 115 0.41 -10.51 -3.10
N ILE A 116 1.16 -9.52 -3.58
CA ILE A 116 0.90 -8.91 -4.89
C ILE A 116 1.37 -9.87 -5.98
N THR A 117 0.46 -10.33 -6.83
CA THR A 117 0.80 -11.21 -7.96
C THR A 117 0.02 -10.84 -9.22
N TRP A 118 0.44 -11.39 -10.35
CA TRP A 118 -0.38 -11.41 -11.54
C TRP A 118 -1.63 -12.27 -11.32
N VAL A 119 -2.74 -11.87 -11.93
CA VAL A 119 -3.92 -12.72 -12.07
C VAL A 119 -3.58 -13.92 -12.96
N ASP A 120 -4.14 -15.09 -12.66
CA ASP A 120 -3.78 -16.34 -13.36
C ASP A 120 -4.17 -16.31 -14.84
N SER A 121 -5.32 -15.71 -15.19
CA SER A 121 -5.76 -15.51 -16.59
C SER A 121 -5.06 -14.35 -17.31
N SER A 122 -4.06 -13.72 -16.69
CA SER A 122 -3.37 -12.57 -17.28
C SER A 122 -2.47 -13.00 -18.44
N LYS A 123 -2.70 -12.44 -19.62
CA LYS A 123 -1.79 -12.60 -20.77
C LYS A 123 -0.36 -12.15 -20.46
N ILE A 124 -0.19 -11.17 -19.57
CA ILE A 124 1.14 -10.72 -19.13
C ILE A 124 1.86 -11.83 -18.35
N LYS A 125 1.13 -12.55 -17.47
CA LYS A 125 1.68 -13.68 -16.72
C LYS A 125 2.14 -14.78 -17.67
N ARG A 126 1.29 -15.14 -18.64
CA ARG A 126 1.60 -16.14 -19.66
C ARG A 126 2.85 -15.77 -20.46
N ASN A 127 2.94 -14.52 -20.93
CA ASN A 127 4.13 -14.05 -21.66
C ASN A 127 5.41 -14.13 -20.81
N LEU A 128 5.34 -13.80 -19.51
CA LEU A 128 6.47 -13.93 -18.60
C LEU A 128 6.86 -15.40 -18.36
N GLN A 129 5.88 -16.31 -18.23
CA GLN A 129 6.15 -17.75 -18.09
C GLN A 129 6.79 -18.34 -19.34
N VAL A 130 6.33 -17.95 -20.54
CA VAL A 130 6.95 -18.34 -21.81
C VAL A 130 8.39 -17.85 -21.88
N TYR A 131 8.63 -16.57 -21.56
CA TYR A 131 9.98 -16.00 -21.56
C TYR A 131 10.92 -16.70 -20.57
N ASN A 132 10.40 -17.11 -19.41
CA ASN A 132 11.15 -17.82 -18.39
C ASN A 132 11.20 -19.34 -18.62
N GLU A 133 10.64 -19.87 -19.70
CA GLU A 133 10.55 -21.31 -19.99
C GLU A 133 9.86 -22.12 -18.86
N THR A 134 8.91 -21.49 -18.19
CA THR A 134 8.13 -22.06 -17.07
C THR A 134 6.65 -22.23 -17.40
N LEU A 135 6.28 -22.10 -18.68
CA LEU A 135 4.91 -22.30 -19.11
C LEU A 135 4.58 -23.79 -19.08
N ASP A 136 3.62 -24.16 -18.24
CA ASP A 136 3.02 -25.49 -18.18
C ASP A 136 2.21 -25.76 -19.45
N ASP A 137 2.33 -26.96 -20.02
CA ASP A 137 1.61 -27.39 -21.22
C ASP A 137 0.10 -27.50 -20.99
N TYR A 138 -0.35 -27.78 -19.76
CA TYR A 138 -1.77 -27.72 -19.40
C TYR A 138 -2.33 -26.29 -19.45
N ASP A 139 -1.57 -25.32 -18.93
CA ASP A 139 -1.92 -23.90 -19.01
C ASP A 139 -1.82 -23.36 -20.44
N ALA A 140 -1.03 -24.00 -21.31
CA ALA A 140 -0.88 -23.62 -22.70
C ALA A 140 -2.10 -23.98 -23.57
N MET A 141 -2.86 -25.02 -23.21
CA MET A 141 -4.02 -25.50 -23.97
C MET A 141 -5.33 -24.74 -23.69
N ASN A 142 -5.38 -23.97 -22.59
CA ASN A 142 -6.51 -23.10 -22.22
C ASN A 142 -6.25 -21.62 -22.58
#